data_AF-K1STK2-F1
#
_entry.id   AF-K1STK2-F1
#
_cell.length_a   1.000
_cell.length_b   1.000
_cell.length_c   1.000
_cell.angle_alpha   90.00
_cell.angle_beta   90.00
_cell.angle_gamma   90.00
#
_symmetry.space_group_name_H-M   'P 1'
#
loop_
_entity.id
_entity.type
_entity.pdbx_description
1 polymer ?
#
loop_
_entity_poly.entity_id
_entity_poly.type
_entity_poly.pdbx_seq_one_letter_code
_entity_poly.pdbx_strand_id
1 'polypeptide(L)'
;RYLLFFLIGQAQTLLIVLGNLYYIEIQCQHRFLYWLAAAVASAAFSCFMYSVTFAFGNVGEALAIVVMVIQVAGSGGTFPIEALPQVFQWIYPFLPFQFGMKAFKECIAGMYGVDYWINVGKMTLFLIVALLLGLALEPPFRKLNHMIEKSKEKTGLMI
;
A
#
# COMPACT_ATOMS: atom_id res chain seq x y z
N ARG A 1 -4.03 14.48 11.46
CA ARG A 1 -3.65 13.23 12.17
C ARG A 1 -2.81 12.29 11.28
N TYR A 2 -3.10 12.13 9.99
CA TYR A 2 -2.30 11.31 9.06
C TYR A 2 -0.78 11.59 9.06
N LEU A 3 -0.35 12.85 9.22
CA LEU A 3 1.08 13.23 9.23
C LEU A 3 1.95 12.39 10.18
N LEU A 4 1.43 11.98 11.35
CA LEU A 4 2.18 11.13 12.28
C LEU A 4 2.44 9.74 11.67
N PHE A 5 1.41 9.12 11.10
CA PHE A 5 1.54 7.83 10.41
C PHE A 5 2.47 7.93 9.21
N PHE A 6 2.41 9.04 8.46
CA PHE A 6 3.32 9.29 7.36
C PHE A 6 4.78 9.35 7.85
N LEU A 7 5.09 10.14 8.88
CA LEU A 7 6.46 10.27 9.40
C LEU A 7 7.01 8.93 9.94
N ILE A 8 6.18 8.18 10.68
CA ILE A 8 6.56 6.84 11.16
C ILE A 8 6.80 5.90 9.98
N GLY A 9 5.91 5.90 8.99
CA GLY A 9 6.06 5.10 7.78
C GLY A 9 7.33 5.44 6.99
N GLN A 10 7.68 6.72 6.87
CA GLN A 10 8.92 7.16 6.21
C GLN A 10 10.16 6.75 7.01
N ALA A 11 10.13 6.85 8.34
CA ALA A 11 11.22 6.37 9.19
C ALA A 11 11.44 4.86 9.05
N GLN A 12 10.38 4.06 9.09
CA GLN A 12 10.43 2.62 8.84
C GLN A 12 10.96 2.30 7.44
N THR A 13 10.52 3.06 6.43
CA THR A 13 10.98 2.90 5.05
C THR A 13 12.46 3.15 4.93
N LEU A 14 12.96 4.22 5.54
CA LEU A 14 14.38 4.55 5.53
C LEU A 14 15.19 3.44 6.22
N LEU A 15 14.75 2.96 7.38
CA LEU A 15 15.39 1.85 8.08
C LEU A 15 15.44 0.57 7.22
N ILE A 16 14.35 0.20 6.57
CA ILE A 16 14.27 -0.98 5.69
C ILE A 16 15.21 -0.81 4.48
N VAL A 17 15.20 0.37 3.84
CA VAL A 17 16.06 0.63 2.68
C VAL A 17 17.53 0.60 3.07
N LEU A 18 17.91 1.24 4.18
CA LEU A 18 19.28 1.20 4.69
C LEU A 18 19.69 -0.23 5.07
N GLY A 19 18.82 -0.99 5.73
CA GLY A 19 19.06 -2.41 6.02
C GLY A 19 19.29 -3.23 4.75
N ASN A 20 18.46 -3.05 3.72
CA ASN A 20 18.63 -3.74 2.45
C ASN A 20 19.96 -3.38 1.76
N LEU A 21 20.34 -2.10 1.73
CA LEU A 21 21.52 -1.63 1.02
C LEU A 21 22.83 -1.87 1.76
N TYR A 22 22.84 -1.78 3.09
CA TYR A 22 24.08 -1.82 3.89
C TYR A 22 24.22 -3.07 4.77
N TYR A 23 23.12 -3.72 5.15
CA TYR A 23 23.18 -4.93 5.98
C TYR A 23 23.03 -6.20 5.14
N ILE A 24 22.04 -6.24 4.24
CA ILE A 24 21.85 -7.35 3.29
C ILE A 24 22.76 -7.20 2.07
N GLU A 25 23.22 -5.98 1.79
CA GLU A 25 24.10 -5.65 0.66
C GLU A 25 23.51 -6.06 -0.70
N ILE A 26 22.22 -5.74 -0.92
CA ILE A 26 21.59 -6.02 -2.22
C ILE A 26 22.31 -5.26 -3.34
N GLN A 27 22.39 -5.89 -4.51
CA GLN A 27 22.81 -5.19 -5.73
C GLN A 27 21.74 -4.16 -6.09
N CYS A 28 22.11 -2.88 -6.08
CA CYS A 28 21.21 -1.79 -6.43
C CYS A 28 21.98 -0.72 -7.18
N GLN A 29 21.73 -0.63 -8.49
CA GLN A 29 22.37 0.35 -9.37
C GLN A 29 21.98 1.79 -8.99
N HIS A 30 20.71 2.00 -8.63
CA HIS A 30 20.17 3.34 -8.34
C HIS A 30 19.62 3.45 -6.91
N ARG A 31 20.52 3.57 -5.94
CA ARG A 31 20.19 3.58 -4.50
C ARG A 31 19.19 4.66 -4.09
N PHE A 32 19.33 5.88 -4.62
CA PHE A 32 18.41 6.98 -4.30
C PHE A 32 17.01 6.74 -4.89
N LEU A 33 16.92 6.26 -6.13
CA LEU A 33 15.64 5.95 -6.76
C LEU A 33 14.94 4.76 -6.09
N TYR A 34 15.71 3.81 -5.57
CA TYR A 34 15.19 2.72 -4.74
C TYR A 34 14.52 3.24 -3.47
N TRP A 35 15.19 4.15 -2.75
CA TRP A 35 14.60 4.83 -1.59
C TRP A 35 13.35 5.63 -1.97
N LEU A 36 13.38 6.40 -3.06
CA LEU A 36 12.25 7.20 -3.52
C LEU A 36 11.03 6.33 -3.84
N ALA A 37 11.22 5.22 -4.56
CA ALA A 37 10.15 4.29 -4.86
C ALA A 37 9.55 3.69 -3.57
N ALA A 38 10.40 3.37 -2.58
CA ALA A 38 9.96 2.84 -1.30
C ALA A 38 9.19 3.89 -0.48
N ALA A 39 9.65 5.15 -0.49
CA ALA A 39 9.01 6.28 0.18
C ALA A 39 7.60 6.53 -0.39
N VAL A 40 7.47 6.51 -1.72
CA VAL A 40 6.18 6.63 -2.42
C VAL A 40 5.28 5.44 -2.11
N ALA A 41 5.81 4.21 -2.11
CA ALA A 41 5.06 3.01 -1.71
C ALA A 41 4.49 3.13 -0.31
N SER A 42 5.35 3.47 0.65
CA SER A 42 4.97 3.64 2.05
C SER A 42 3.90 4.72 2.22
N ALA A 43 4.06 5.86 1.54
CA ALA A 43 3.06 6.92 1.54
C ALA A 43 1.72 6.44 0.97
N ALA A 44 1.74 5.75 -0.17
CA ALA A 44 0.53 5.30 -0.85
C ALA A 44 -0.24 4.26 -0.03
N PHE A 45 0.45 3.25 0.50
CA PHE A 45 -0.20 2.19 1.31
C PHE A 45 -0.62 2.69 2.69
N SER A 46 0.18 3.51 3.37
CA SER A 46 -0.24 4.10 4.64
C SER A 46 -1.43 5.05 4.47
N CYS A 47 -1.48 5.81 3.37
CA CYS A 47 -2.61 6.69 3.05
C CYS A 47 -3.86 5.87 2.75
N PHE A 48 -3.74 4.78 2.00
CA PHE A 48 -4.84 3.84 1.76
C PHE A 48 -5.39 3.24 3.04
N MET A 49 -4.52 2.66 3.89
CA MET A 49 -4.93 2.10 5.18
C MET A 49 -5.64 3.16 6.03
N TYR A 50 -5.06 4.35 6.15
CA TYR A 50 -5.65 5.45 6.91
C TYR A 50 -7.01 5.87 6.35
N SER A 51 -7.13 5.99 5.03
CA SER A 51 -8.35 6.45 4.34
C SER A 51 -9.51 5.47 4.52
N VAL A 52 -9.25 4.17 4.38
CA VAL A 52 -10.26 3.12 4.56
C VAL A 52 -10.67 3.01 6.03
N THR A 53 -9.73 3.01 6.97
CA THR A 53 -10.03 2.98 8.41
C THR A 53 -10.78 4.24 8.84
N PHE A 54 -10.44 5.40 8.27
CA PHE A 54 -11.14 6.65 8.54
C PHE A 54 -12.59 6.61 8.05
N ALA A 55 -12.84 6.06 6.85
CA ALA A 55 -14.18 5.98 6.29
C ALA A 55 -15.09 4.94 6.99
N PHE A 56 -14.54 3.79 7.42
CA PHE A 56 -15.33 2.63 7.88
C PHE A 56 -15.05 2.18 9.33
N GLY A 57 -14.20 2.89 10.08
CA GLY A 57 -13.82 2.51 11.45
C GLY A 57 -13.15 1.13 11.53
N ASN A 58 -13.44 0.34 12.57
CA ASN A 58 -12.83 -0.98 12.80
C ASN A 58 -13.10 -1.99 11.65
N VAL A 59 -14.22 -1.85 10.94
CA VAL A 59 -14.50 -2.69 9.76
C VAL A 59 -13.54 -2.32 8.62
N GLY A 60 -13.26 -1.03 8.46
CA GLY A 60 -12.27 -0.53 7.51
C GLY A 60 -10.88 -1.06 7.77
N GLU A 61 -10.47 -1.12 9.04
CA GLU A 61 -9.18 -1.68 9.41
C GLU A 61 -9.03 -3.14 8.97
N ALA A 62 -10.02 -3.99 9.27
CA ALA A 62 -10.02 -5.38 8.84
C ALA A 62 -10.01 -5.50 7.30
N LEU A 63 -10.82 -4.70 6.61
CA LEU A 63 -10.87 -4.68 5.15
C LEU A 63 -9.53 -4.26 4.53
N ALA A 64 -8.88 -3.24 5.10
CA ALA A 64 -7.61 -2.74 4.61
C ALA A 64 -6.51 -3.81 4.74
N ILE A 65 -6.47 -4.54 5.86
CA ILE A 65 -5.55 -5.67 6.05
C ILE A 65 -5.79 -6.77 5.00
N VAL A 66 -7.04 -7.16 4.77
CA VAL A 66 -7.38 -8.19 3.77
C VAL A 66 -6.90 -7.77 2.38
N VAL A 67 -7.17 -6.51 1.99
CA VAL A 67 -6.70 -5.98 0.71
C VAL A 67 -5.18 -6.04 0.63
N MET A 68 -4.45 -5.64 1.68
CA MET A 68 -2.99 -5.69 1.72
C MET A 68 -2.44 -7.11 1.52
N VAL A 69 -3.03 -8.11 2.19
CA VAL A 69 -2.61 -9.52 2.07
C VAL A 69 -2.83 -10.04 0.64
N ILE A 70 -3.96 -9.74 0.03
CA ILE A 70 -4.26 -10.13 -1.36
C ILE A 70 -3.22 -9.55 -2.32
N GLN A 71 -2.79 -8.30 -2.10
CA GLN A 71 -1.79 -7.68 -2.96
C GLN A 71 -0.44 -8.40 -2.90
N VAL A 72 0.00 -8.80 -1.71
CA VAL A 72 1.27 -9.52 -1.54
C VAL A 72 1.24 -10.82 -2.34
N ALA A 73 0.17 -11.62 -2.21
CA ALA A 73 0.01 -12.86 -2.95
C ALA A 73 -0.15 -12.66 -4.47
N GLY A 74 -0.90 -11.64 -4.88
CA GLY A 74 -1.24 -11.37 -6.27
C GLY A 74 -0.21 -10.55 -7.05
N SER A 75 0.85 -10.06 -6.42
CA SER A 75 1.80 -9.11 -7.02
C SER A 75 2.84 -9.73 -7.97
N GLY A 76 2.92 -11.06 -8.04
CA GLY A 76 3.94 -11.76 -8.82
C GLY A 76 5.36 -11.61 -8.24
N GLY A 77 5.47 -11.36 -6.93
CA GLY A 77 6.76 -11.16 -6.24
C GLY A 77 7.51 -12.45 -5.97
N THR A 78 6.79 -13.54 -5.68
CA THR A 78 7.35 -14.86 -5.38
C THR A 78 7.34 -15.79 -6.59
N PHE A 79 6.26 -15.77 -7.36
CA PHE A 79 6.09 -16.53 -8.60
C PHE A 79 5.68 -15.62 -9.75
N PRO A 80 6.00 -15.97 -11.01
CA PRO A 80 5.45 -15.29 -12.18
C PRO A 80 3.92 -15.28 -12.14
N ILE A 81 3.31 -14.21 -12.66
CA ILE A 81 1.84 -14.06 -12.62
C ILE A 81 1.14 -15.15 -13.42
N GLU A 82 1.80 -15.64 -14.46
CA GLU A 82 1.35 -16.71 -15.35
C GLU A 82 1.20 -18.06 -14.63
N ALA A 83 1.94 -18.26 -13.52
CA ALA A 83 1.87 -19.47 -12.70
C ALA A 83 0.79 -19.40 -11.61
N LEU A 84 0.19 -18.23 -11.37
CA LEU A 84 -0.87 -18.04 -10.39
C LEU A 84 -2.25 -18.38 -10.98
N PRO A 85 -3.25 -18.75 -10.16
CA PRO A 85 -4.62 -18.97 -10.61
C PRO A 85 -5.18 -17.79 -11.42
N GLN A 86 -6.10 -18.07 -12.36
CA GLN A 86 -6.68 -17.04 -13.25
C GLN A 86 -7.19 -15.80 -12.50
N VAL A 87 -7.82 -15.99 -11.33
CA VAL A 87 -8.31 -14.86 -10.50
C VAL A 87 -7.19 -13.84 -10.21
N PHE A 88 -5.99 -14.30 -9.86
CA PHE A 88 -4.86 -13.43 -9.58
C PHE A 88 -4.34 -12.72 -10.84
N GLN A 89 -4.33 -13.41 -11.98
CA GLN A 89 -3.94 -12.83 -13.28
C GLN A 89 -4.88 -11.69 -13.69
N TRP A 90 -6.18 -11.84 -13.45
CA TRP A 90 -7.18 -10.83 -13.76
C TRP A 90 -7.12 -9.60 -12.86
N ILE A 91 -6.85 -9.78 -11.56
CA ILE A 91 -6.73 -8.64 -10.63
C ILE A 91 -5.37 -7.94 -10.70
N TYR A 92 -4.32 -8.64 -11.16
CA TYR A 92 -2.96 -8.15 -11.19
C TYR A 92 -2.81 -6.73 -11.76
N PRO A 93 -3.39 -6.38 -12.93
CA PRO A 93 -3.31 -5.04 -13.52
C PRO A 93 -3.75 -3.90 -12.58
N PHE A 94 -4.59 -4.21 -11.60
CA PHE A 94 -5.19 -3.25 -10.68
C PHE A 94 -4.49 -3.18 -9.32
N LEU A 95 -3.59 -4.12 -9.01
CA LEU A 95 -2.88 -4.16 -7.74
C LEU A 95 -1.77 -3.09 -7.71
N PRO A 96 -1.85 -2.03 -6.89
CA PRO A 96 -0.78 -1.03 -6.81
C PRO A 96 0.58 -1.61 -6.41
N PHE A 97 0.60 -2.74 -5.70
CA PHE A 97 1.84 -3.39 -5.26
C PHE A 97 2.74 -3.81 -6.43
N GLN A 98 2.18 -4.22 -7.57
CA GLN A 98 2.99 -4.60 -8.74
C GLN A 98 3.77 -3.42 -9.33
N PHE A 99 3.25 -2.19 -9.23
CA PHE A 99 3.97 -1.01 -9.72
C PHE A 99 5.19 -0.72 -8.84
N GLY A 100 5.06 -0.85 -7.52
CA GLY A 100 6.20 -0.71 -6.60
C GLY A 100 7.29 -1.75 -6.86
N MET A 101 6.89 -3.01 -7.04
CA MET A 101 7.83 -4.06 -7.40
C MET A 101 8.56 -3.79 -8.72
N LYS A 102 7.85 -3.33 -9.76
CA LYS A 102 8.47 -3.00 -11.05
C LYS A 102 9.48 -1.86 -10.88
N ALA A 103 9.13 -0.80 -10.14
CA ALA A 103 10.06 0.29 -9.83
C ALA A 103 11.29 -0.18 -9.05
N PHE A 104 11.14 -1.11 -8.08
CA PHE A 104 12.27 -1.70 -7.37
C PHE A 104 13.16 -2.54 -8.28
N LYS A 105 12.56 -3.36 -9.17
CA LYS A 105 13.30 -4.16 -10.15
C LYS A 105 14.15 -3.27 -11.07
N GLU A 106 13.63 -2.15 -11.54
CA GLU A 106 14.39 -1.18 -12.35
C GLU A 106 15.61 -0.61 -11.59
N CYS A 107 15.46 -0.33 -10.29
CA CYS A 107 16.58 0.17 -9.48
C CYS A 107 17.66 -0.89 -9.21
N ILE A 108 17.26 -2.16 -9.14
CA ILE A 108 18.11 -3.31 -8.82
C ILE A 108 18.80 -3.85 -10.08
N ALA A 109 18.01 -4.18 -11.10
CA ALA A 109 18.43 -4.89 -12.31
C ALA A 109 18.85 -3.96 -13.46
N GLY A 110 18.57 -2.66 -13.35
CA GLY A 110 18.88 -1.65 -14.38
C GLY A 110 17.62 -1.01 -14.96
N MET A 111 17.74 0.26 -15.34
CA MET A 111 16.61 1.05 -15.85
C MET A 111 16.38 0.85 -17.35
N TYR A 112 15.12 0.74 -17.75
CA TYR A 112 14.67 0.71 -19.13
C TYR A 112 13.78 1.93 -19.46
N GLY A 113 14.35 2.90 -20.17
CA GLY A 113 13.64 4.08 -20.65
C GLY A 113 12.98 4.87 -19.51
N VAL A 114 11.64 4.95 -19.52
CA VAL A 114 10.84 5.73 -18.56
C VAL A 114 9.99 4.86 -17.63
N ASP A 115 10.19 3.53 -17.63
CA ASP A 115 9.34 2.57 -16.93
C ASP A 115 9.33 2.81 -15.42
N TYR A 116 10.47 3.16 -14.83
CA TYR A 116 10.55 3.56 -13.42
C TYR A 116 9.55 4.68 -13.09
N TRP A 117 9.56 5.77 -13.86
CA TRP A 117 8.71 6.94 -13.62
C TRP A 117 7.24 6.65 -13.88
N ILE A 118 6.92 5.82 -14.88
CA ILE A 118 5.55 5.36 -15.11
C ILE A 118 5.03 4.60 -13.89
N ASN A 119 5.82 3.67 -13.34
CA ASN A 119 5.41 2.87 -12.20
C ASN A 119 5.28 3.71 -10.93
N VAL A 120 6.24 4.59 -10.63
CA VAL A 120 6.14 5.55 -9.51
C VAL A 120 4.92 6.46 -9.69
N GLY A 121 4.68 6.97 -10.90
CA GLY A 121 3.52 7.80 -11.21
C GLY A 121 2.19 7.09 -10.97
N LYS A 122 2.07 5.80 -11.32
CA LYS A 122 0.89 4.98 -11.02
C LYS A 122 0.68 4.81 -9.52
N MET A 123 1.74 4.69 -8.73
CA MET A 123 1.65 4.63 -7.27
C MET A 123 1.23 5.96 -6.65
N THR A 124 1.76 7.07 -7.17
CA THR A 124 1.32 8.41 -6.76
C THR A 124 -0.15 8.63 -7.11
N LEU A 125 -0.61 8.18 -8.29
CA LEU A 125 -2.02 8.22 -8.64
C LEU A 125 -2.87 7.38 -7.68
N PHE A 126 -2.42 6.16 -7.33
CA PHE A 126 -3.10 5.34 -6.32
C PHE A 126 -3.19 6.04 -4.96
N LEU A 127 -2.13 6.72 -4.52
CA LEU A 127 -2.15 7.53 -3.29
C LEU A 127 -3.24 8.61 -3.36
N ILE A 128 -3.30 9.37 -4.45
CA ILE A 128 -4.31 10.41 -4.65
C ILE A 128 -5.72 9.80 -4.62
N VAL A 129 -5.95 8.71 -5.34
CA VAL A 129 -7.24 8.01 -5.36
C VAL A 129 -7.62 7.50 -3.98
N ALA A 130 -6.69 6.92 -3.24
CA ALA A 130 -6.91 6.43 -1.88
C ALA A 130 -7.34 7.57 -0.93
N LEU A 131 -6.67 8.71 -1.01
CA LEU A 131 -7.00 9.89 -0.22
C LEU A 131 -8.39 10.42 -0.56
N LEU A 132 -8.71 10.52 -1.86
CA LEU A 132 -10.03 10.96 -2.32
C LEU A 132 -11.15 10.00 -1.90
N LEU A 133 -10.90 8.68 -1.95
CA LEU A 133 -11.84 7.67 -1.48
C LEU A 133 -12.11 7.81 0.02
N GLY A 134 -11.08 8.02 0.84
CA GLY A 134 -11.26 8.26 2.28
C GLY A 134 -12.14 9.47 2.58
N LEU A 135 -11.88 10.58 1.88
CA LEU A 135 -12.65 11.82 2.05
C LEU A 135 -14.09 11.71 1.51
N ALA A 136 -14.31 11.01 0.40
CA ALA A 136 -15.62 10.87 -0.21
C ALA A 136 -16.51 9.85 0.52
N LEU A 137 -15.92 8.80 1.09
CA LEU A 137 -16.66 7.72 1.75
C LEU A 137 -16.93 8.00 3.23
N GLU A 138 -16.19 8.86 3.90
CA GLU A 138 -16.47 9.20 5.31
C GLU A 138 -17.88 9.80 5.55
N PRO A 139 -18.35 10.81 4.80
CA PRO A 139 -19.66 11.41 5.02
C PRO A 139 -20.86 10.43 4.93
N PRO A 140 -20.97 9.57 3.89
CA PRO A 140 -22.10 8.64 3.78
C PRO A 140 -22.05 7.50 4.81
N PHE A 141 -20.86 7.03 5.18
CA PHE A 141 -20.71 5.88 6.07
C PHE A 141 -20.73 6.23 7.56
N ARG A 142 -20.64 7.52 7.92
CA ARG A 142 -20.71 7.97 9.32
C ARG A 142 -21.94 7.46 10.09
N LYS A 143 -23.11 7.41 9.46
CA LYS A 143 -24.34 6.88 10.09
C LYS A 143 -24.28 5.38 10.34
N LEU A 144 -23.73 4.61 9.39
CA LEU A 144 -23.59 3.16 9.52
C LEU A 144 -22.59 2.81 10.62
N ASN A 145 -21.46 3.52 10.67
CA ASN A 145 -20.43 3.32 11.68
C ASN A 145 -20.98 3.52 13.10
N HIS A 146 -21.75 4.60 13.34
CA HIS A 146 -22.40 4.83 14.63
C HIS A 146 -23.42 3.75 15.02
N MET A 147 -24.14 3.16 14.05
CA MET A 147 -25.07 2.06 14.34
C MET A 147 -24.34 0.76 14.71
N ILE A 148 -23.21 0.47 14.04
CA ILE A 148 -22.36 -0.68 14.35
C ILE A 148 -21.75 -0.53 15.74
N GLU A 149 -21.26 0.65 16.08
CA GLU A 149 -20.67 0.96 17.39
C GLU A 149 -21.69 0.81 18.52
N LYS A 150 -22.89 1.39 18.35
CA LYS A 150 -23.99 1.27 19.32
C LYS A 150 -24.48 -0.18 19.50
N SER A 151 -24.37 -1.00 18.47
CA SER A 151 -24.71 -2.42 18.54
C SER A 151 -23.66 -3.21 19.32
N LYS A 152 -22.38 -2.86 19.17
CA LYS A 152 -21.28 -3.46 19.94
C LYS A 152 -21.40 -3.18 21.44
N GLU A 153 -21.75 -1.94 21.80
CA GLU A 153 -21.99 -1.53 23.20
C GLU A 153 -23.10 -2.37 23.85
N LYS A 154 -24.19 -2.65 23.11
CA LYS A 154 -25.31 -3.45 23.63
C LYS A 154 -24.99 -4.92 23.84
N THR A 155 -24.04 -5.47 23.08
CA THR A 155 -23.65 -6.88 23.17
C THR A 155 -22.59 -7.17 24.24
N GLY A 156 -22.10 -6.15 24.98
CA GLY A 156 -21.08 -6.35 26.01
C GLY A 156 -19.72 -6.81 25.49
N LEU A 157 -19.49 -6.72 24.17
CA LEU A 157 -18.27 -7.17 23.48
C LEU A 157 -17.14 -6.12 23.48
N MET A 158 -17.15 -5.19 24.44
CA MET A 158 -16.00 -4.29 24.64
C MET A 158 -14.97 -5.02 25.51
N ILE A 159 -13.87 -5.41 24.86
CA ILE A 159 -12.56 -5.54 25.52
C ILE A 159 -11.83 -4.23 25.26
#